data_AF-R5AGW1-F1
#
_entry.id   AF-R5AGW1-F1
#
_cell.length_a   1.000
_cell.length_b   1.000
_cell.length_c   1.000
_cell.angle_alpha   90.00
_cell.angle_beta   90.00
_cell.angle_gamma   90.00
#
_symmetry.space_group_name_H-M   'P 1'
#
loop_
_entity.id
_entity.type
_entity.pdbx_description
1 polymer ?
#
loop_
_entity_poly.entity_id
_entity_poly.type
_entity_poly.pdbx_seq_one_letter_code
_entity_poly.pdbx_strand_id
1 'polypeptide(L)'
;MYTYLWSFFLFAFLGWCGEVIFAAIQEKRFVNRGFLNGPLCPIYGFGVVTMDFLLRPFGTNPAVLLIGSMLLGSALKWLAGFLLEKLFHQKWWDYSDHRHNLNGYICLKFSILWGVAGAVVVRYLMPWTHRIFSWMPQPLGWILLAILGSLFLADFLVTVIGLVGLNRKLRNLEYVTSKLRQGSDRLGQDLFKGATTLNERRLAGKKALEKDWQREAVRLKEKYEQNLQNNWLRRRLLKAFPDLRILKHNEQLEEFRQNVDVFRRRSWEAMRKRNEDARAAYETRLAPGEERPFAFGLCYSKLFWIFVTGNVAGFVLETIYALVTTHEFQVRVGLVFGPFIPVYGMGAVVITLVLSRLYNQKDIMIFLASMFIGGAFEYLCSFSQQAVFGTVSWEYSGSPLNIGGRTNLMYSFFWGILGLIWVKDLYPALSKRIQKIPKKTGRIVTIVVSILMAVDILLSVGAVYRRSERVNNIPATNSVQVFFDTYFPDSYLDFIFPHMEYVGKPELPKPPQE
;
A
#
# COMPACT_ATOMS: atom_id res chain seq x y z
N MET A 1 31.00 10.93 -4.95
CA MET A 1 29.68 11.43 -4.49
C MET A 1 28.54 10.63 -5.11
N TYR A 2 28.37 10.64 -6.44
CA TYR A 2 27.29 9.95 -7.15
C TYR A 2 27.07 8.48 -6.71
N THR A 3 28.13 7.65 -6.71
CA THR A 3 28.00 6.24 -6.32
C THR A 3 27.66 6.05 -4.84
N TYR A 4 28.07 6.97 -3.96
CA TYR A 4 27.71 6.92 -2.54
C TYR A 4 26.23 7.22 -2.33
N LEU A 5 25.63 8.14 -3.11
CA LEU A 5 24.19 8.42 -3.05
C LEU A 5 23.37 7.19 -3.49
N TRP A 6 23.77 6.55 -4.57
CA TRP A 6 23.14 5.30 -5.00
C TRP A 6 23.32 4.15 -3.99
N SER A 7 24.52 4.02 -3.43
CA SER A 7 24.81 3.03 -2.40
C SER A 7 23.96 3.30 -1.15
N PHE A 8 23.80 4.57 -0.74
CA PHE A 8 22.92 4.94 0.37
C PHE A 8 21.49 4.41 0.16
N PHE A 9 20.86 4.69 -0.99
CA PHE A 9 19.50 4.23 -1.26
C PHE A 9 19.41 2.71 -1.38
N LEU A 10 20.36 2.07 -2.05
CA LEU A 10 20.39 0.62 -2.20
C LEU A 10 20.49 -0.08 -0.84
N PHE A 11 21.45 0.31 -0.01
CA PHE A 11 21.65 -0.31 1.30
C PHE A 11 20.59 0.09 2.32
N ALA A 12 19.98 1.26 2.20
CA ALA A 12 18.79 1.62 2.99
C ALA A 12 17.59 0.73 2.64
N PHE A 13 17.38 0.42 1.35
CA PHE A 13 16.33 -0.50 0.90
C PHE A 13 16.62 -1.95 1.29
N LEU A 14 17.85 -2.44 1.06
CA LEU A 14 18.24 -3.79 1.45
C LEU A 14 18.18 -4.00 2.96
N GLY A 15 18.58 -3.00 3.74
CA GLY A 15 18.43 -2.99 5.19
C GLY A 15 16.95 -3.10 5.61
N TRP A 16 16.07 -2.37 4.94
CA TRP A 16 14.63 -2.50 5.14
C TRP A 16 14.11 -3.90 4.81
N CYS A 17 14.51 -4.47 3.66
CA CYS A 17 14.15 -5.85 3.30
C CYS A 17 14.61 -6.84 4.38
N GLY A 18 15.85 -6.72 4.87
CA GLY A 18 16.39 -7.56 5.94
C GLY A 18 15.57 -7.49 7.22
N GLU A 19 15.23 -6.29 7.69
CA GLU A 19 14.40 -6.07 8.88
C GLU A 19 12.98 -6.64 8.72
N VAL A 20 12.37 -6.46 7.54
CA VAL A 20 11.05 -6.99 7.24
C VAL A 20 11.05 -8.51 7.19
N ILE A 21 12.06 -9.13 6.57
CA ILE A 21 12.22 -10.60 6.53
C ILE A 21 12.43 -11.14 7.94
N PHE A 22 13.32 -10.50 8.71
CA PHE A 22 13.58 -10.89 10.10
C PHE A 22 12.31 -10.83 10.95
N ALA A 23 11.54 -9.74 10.85
CA ALA A 23 10.26 -9.61 11.54
C ALA A 23 9.19 -10.58 11.00
N ALA A 24 9.16 -10.87 9.70
CA ALA A 24 8.25 -11.84 9.13
C ALA A 24 8.52 -13.26 9.64
N ILE A 25 9.79 -13.63 9.80
CA ILE A 25 10.20 -14.91 10.39
C ILE A 25 9.82 -14.97 11.87
N GLN A 26 10.12 -13.93 12.65
CA GLN A 26 9.83 -13.93 14.09
C GLN A 26 8.34 -13.81 14.42
N GLU A 27 7.62 -12.89 13.77
CA GLU A 27 6.21 -12.60 14.08
C GLU A 27 5.21 -13.34 13.19
N LYS A 28 5.68 -14.11 12.21
CA LYS A 28 4.85 -14.83 11.21
C LYS A 28 3.88 -13.92 10.43
N ARG A 29 4.20 -12.63 10.32
CA ARG A 29 3.37 -11.62 9.64
C ARG A 29 4.24 -10.53 9.02
N PHE A 30 3.77 -9.96 7.92
CA PHE A 30 4.44 -8.81 7.31
C PHE A 30 4.27 -7.56 8.19
N VAL A 31 5.39 -6.95 8.56
CA VAL A 31 5.46 -5.70 9.33
C VAL A 31 6.50 -4.80 8.69
N ASN A 32 6.10 -3.57 8.32
CA ASN A 32 7.05 -2.55 7.90
C ASN A 32 7.85 -2.05 9.11
N ARG A 33 9.09 -2.54 9.26
CA ARG A 33 10.02 -2.28 10.38
C ARG A 33 10.86 -1.01 10.21
N GLY A 34 10.67 -0.24 9.13
CA GLY A 34 11.41 1.01 8.89
C GLY A 34 10.97 2.17 9.78
N PHE A 35 11.90 3.07 10.12
CA PHE A 35 11.60 4.36 10.75
C PHE A 35 10.65 5.19 9.87
N LEU A 36 10.98 5.27 8.59
CA LEU A 36 10.22 5.93 7.53
C LEU A 36 8.93 5.16 7.18
N ASN A 37 7.97 5.81 6.49
CA ASN A 37 6.75 5.11 6.05
C ASN A 37 7.01 4.28 4.79
N GLY A 38 7.95 4.72 3.95
CA GLY A 38 8.44 4.03 2.77
C GLY A 38 9.42 2.89 3.09
N PRO A 39 9.83 2.12 2.07
CA PRO A 39 10.64 0.92 2.21
C PRO A 39 12.15 1.24 2.38
N LEU A 40 12.50 2.20 3.24
CA LEU A 40 13.88 2.63 3.44
C LEU A 40 14.22 2.64 4.92
N CYS A 41 15.37 2.06 5.26
CA CYS A 41 15.95 2.10 6.60
C CYS A 41 17.27 2.90 6.56
N PRO A 42 17.24 4.22 6.80
CA PRO A 42 18.36 5.12 6.48
C PRO A 42 19.65 4.80 7.24
N ILE A 43 19.53 4.21 8.43
CA ILE A 43 20.66 3.82 9.26
C ILE A 43 21.60 2.82 8.55
N TYR A 44 21.04 1.93 7.72
CA TYR A 44 21.82 0.97 6.95
C TYR A 44 22.56 1.66 5.80
N GLY A 45 21.88 2.58 5.09
CA GLY A 45 22.49 3.37 4.03
C GLY A 45 23.65 4.23 4.53
N PHE A 46 23.42 5.00 5.61
CA PHE A 46 24.46 5.79 6.26
C PHE A 46 25.57 4.90 6.81
N GLY A 47 25.23 3.79 7.46
CA GLY A 47 26.21 2.85 8.01
C GLY A 47 27.18 2.34 6.96
N VAL A 48 26.67 1.86 5.82
CA VAL A 48 27.52 1.34 4.75
C VAL A 48 28.37 2.44 4.12
N VAL A 49 27.79 3.60 3.81
CA VAL A 49 28.55 4.71 3.19
C VAL A 49 29.65 5.22 4.13
N THR A 50 29.36 5.39 5.42
CA THR A 50 30.34 5.82 6.41
C THR A 50 31.44 4.77 6.62
N MET A 51 31.07 3.49 6.71
CA MET A 51 32.04 2.40 6.83
C MET A 51 32.97 2.33 5.62
N ASP A 52 32.43 2.38 4.40
CA ASP A 52 33.25 2.38 3.19
C ASP A 52 34.14 3.61 3.13
N PHE A 53 33.59 4.80 3.34
CA PHE A 53 34.36 6.04 3.27
C PHE A 53 35.56 6.06 4.25
N LEU A 54 35.39 5.54 5.46
CA LEU A 54 36.45 5.54 6.48
C LEU A 54 37.39 4.32 6.40
N LEU A 55 36.89 3.14 6.03
CA LEU A 55 37.66 1.89 6.08
C LEU A 55 38.24 1.47 4.74
N ARG A 56 37.81 2.07 3.62
CA ARG A 56 38.33 1.76 2.28
C ARG A 56 39.86 1.85 2.15
N PRO A 57 40.58 2.81 2.77
CA PRO A 57 42.05 2.82 2.75
C PRO A 57 42.68 1.56 3.34
N PHE A 58 41.96 0.86 4.23
CA PHE A 58 42.41 -0.34 4.94
C PHE A 58 41.78 -1.64 4.39
N GLY A 59 41.17 -1.59 3.20
CA GLY A 59 40.37 -2.69 2.62
C GLY A 59 41.09 -4.04 2.44
N THR A 60 42.42 -4.04 2.47
CA THR A 60 43.23 -5.27 2.35
C THR A 60 43.35 -6.03 3.66
N ASN A 61 43.32 -5.35 4.82
CA ASN A 61 43.52 -5.95 6.13
C ASN A 61 42.18 -6.36 6.78
N PRO A 62 41.85 -7.66 6.84
CA PRO A 62 40.56 -8.12 7.34
C PRO A 62 40.35 -7.84 8.83
N ALA A 63 41.42 -7.79 9.64
CA ALA A 63 41.31 -7.50 11.07
C ALA A 63 40.89 -6.04 11.31
N VAL A 64 41.48 -5.10 10.56
CA VAL A 64 41.12 -3.68 10.63
C VAL A 64 39.69 -3.46 10.15
N LEU A 65 39.27 -4.15 9.08
CA LEU A 65 37.88 -4.10 8.62
C LEU A 65 36.90 -4.63 9.68
N LEU A 66 37.19 -5.76 10.32
CA LEU A 66 36.30 -6.37 11.30
C LEU A 66 36.15 -5.49 12.55
N ILE A 67 37.28 -5.06 13.13
CA ILE A 67 37.28 -4.21 14.34
C ILE A 67 36.73 -2.82 14.01
N GLY A 68 37.16 -2.23 12.89
CA GLY A 68 36.69 -0.91 12.44
C GLY A 68 35.20 -0.89 12.18
N SER A 69 34.65 -1.89 11.47
CA SER A 69 33.20 -2.01 11.25
C SER A 69 32.43 -2.28 12.54
N MET A 70 32.98 -3.06 13.47
CA MET A 70 32.37 -3.29 14.78
C MET A 70 32.24 -1.99 15.57
N LEU A 71 33.32 -1.19 15.62
CA LEU A 71 33.35 0.09 16.33
C LEU A 71 32.44 1.12 15.66
N LEU A 72 32.56 1.32 14.34
CA LEU A 72 31.76 2.29 13.59
C LEU A 72 30.27 1.92 13.62
N GLY A 73 29.93 0.64 13.44
CA GLY A 73 28.54 0.18 13.50
C GLY A 73 27.94 0.36 14.90
N SER A 74 28.72 0.08 15.94
CA SER A 74 28.30 0.30 17.33
C SER A 74 28.13 1.79 17.63
N ALA A 75 29.08 2.64 17.21
CA ALA A 75 29.01 4.08 17.42
C ALA A 75 27.81 4.70 16.70
N LEU A 76 27.56 4.32 15.44
CA LEU A 76 26.44 4.82 14.66
C LEU A 76 25.10 4.36 15.25
N LYS A 77 25.00 3.10 15.68
CA LYS A 77 23.80 2.58 16.33
C LYS A 77 23.55 3.24 17.69
N TRP A 78 24.59 3.44 18.48
CA TRP A 78 24.49 4.15 19.75
C TRP A 78 24.05 5.60 19.54
N LEU A 79 24.68 6.32 18.60
CA LEU A 79 24.33 7.70 18.28
C LEU A 79 22.90 7.82 17.77
N ALA A 80 22.48 6.93 16.86
CA ALA A 80 21.11 6.90 16.36
C ALA A 80 20.11 6.65 17.50
N GLY A 81 20.37 5.67 18.36
CA GLY A 81 19.53 5.38 19.53
C GLY A 81 19.45 6.57 20.49
N PHE A 82 20.58 7.20 20.79
CA PHE A 82 20.67 8.37 21.65
C PHE A 82 19.95 9.59 21.07
N LEU A 83 20.13 9.90 19.79
CA LEU A 83 19.44 11.00 19.10
C LEU A 83 17.93 10.77 19.06
N LEU A 84 17.49 9.54 18.73
CA LEU A 84 16.06 9.21 18.74
C LEU A 84 15.46 9.37 20.13
N GLU A 85 16.17 8.97 21.18
CA GLU A 85 15.72 9.15 22.56
C GLU A 85 15.65 10.62 22.96
N LYS A 86 16.66 11.44 22.63
CA LYS A 86 16.66 12.87 22.99
C LYS A 86 15.62 13.68 22.21
N LEU A 87 15.44 13.39 20.92
CA LEU A 87 14.51 14.11 20.06
C LEU A 87 13.05 13.70 20.27
N PHE A 88 12.80 12.41 20.51
CA PHE A 88 11.44 11.86 20.55
C PHE A 88 11.03 11.31 21.93
N HIS A 89 11.92 11.29 22.92
CA HIS A 89 11.70 10.70 24.26
C HIS A 89 11.25 9.24 24.22
N GLN A 90 11.72 8.51 23.21
CA GLN A 90 11.33 7.14 22.90
C GLN A 90 12.57 6.29 22.65
N LYS A 91 12.62 5.12 23.28
CA LYS A 91 13.65 4.11 23.02
C LYS A 91 13.08 3.08 22.05
N TRP A 92 13.63 3.03 20.84
CA TRP A 92 13.10 2.22 19.73
C TRP A 92 13.52 0.74 19.79
N TRP A 93 14.65 0.48 20.45
CA TRP A 93 15.13 -0.85 20.78
C TRP A 93 15.82 -0.79 22.14
N ASP A 94 15.73 -1.88 22.90
CA ASP A 94 16.34 -1.96 24.23
C ASP A 94 17.08 -3.28 24.40
N TYR A 95 18.41 -3.20 24.49
CA TYR A 95 19.29 -4.34 24.75
C TYR A 95 19.70 -4.45 26.22
N SER A 96 18.98 -3.80 27.14
CA SER A 96 19.28 -3.85 28.58
C SER A 96 19.32 -5.29 29.13
N ASP A 97 18.51 -6.19 28.55
CA ASP A 97 18.44 -7.61 28.95
C ASP A 97 19.58 -8.47 28.38
N HIS A 98 20.48 -7.89 27.56
CA HIS A 98 21.64 -8.60 27.02
C HIS A 98 22.92 -8.29 27.79
N ARG A 99 23.78 -9.33 27.93
CA ARG A 99 25.11 -9.20 28.54
C ARG A 99 25.99 -8.24 27.74
N HIS A 100 26.82 -7.46 28.44
CA HIS A 100 27.71 -6.45 27.86
C HIS A 100 26.98 -5.43 26.96
N ASN A 101 25.85 -4.93 27.44
CA ASN A 101 25.15 -3.80 26.80
C ASN A 101 25.71 -2.45 27.30
N LEU A 102 25.57 -1.42 26.48
CA LEU A 102 25.93 -0.05 26.83
C LEU A 102 24.70 0.84 26.69
N ASN A 103 24.22 1.36 27.83
CA ASN A 103 22.97 2.13 27.97
C ASN A 103 21.73 1.45 27.34
N GLY A 104 21.79 0.12 27.13
CA GLY A 104 20.81 -0.65 26.37
C GLY A 104 20.66 -0.25 24.89
N TYR A 105 21.54 0.57 24.28
CA TYR A 105 21.46 0.89 22.84
C TYR A 105 22.24 -0.07 21.96
N ILE A 106 23.33 -0.63 22.49
CA ILE A 106 24.20 -1.58 21.80
C ILE A 106 24.54 -2.73 22.73
N CYS A 107 24.89 -3.89 22.18
CA CYS A 107 25.46 -4.99 22.94
C CYS A 107 26.52 -5.72 22.11
N LEU A 108 27.47 -6.35 22.80
CA LEU A 108 28.64 -6.97 22.17
C LEU A 108 28.26 -8.00 21.08
N LYS A 109 27.20 -8.80 21.31
CA LYS A 109 26.72 -9.80 20.34
C LYS A 109 26.38 -9.17 18.98
N PHE A 110 25.66 -8.05 18.97
CA PHE A 110 25.32 -7.36 17.73
C PHE A 110 26.50 -6.57 17.18
N SER A 111 27.37 -6.02 18.03
CA SER A 111 28.61 -5.37 17.60
C SER A 111 29.49 -6.29 16.76
N ILE A 112 29.67 -7.55 17.18
CA ILE A 112 30.43 -8.55 16.42
C ILE A 112 29.77 -8.82 15.05
N LEU A 113 28.44 -8.93 15.02
CA LEU A 113 27.70 -9.13 13.77
C LEU A 113 27.93 -7.96 12.79
N TRP A 114 27.92 -6.73 13.29
CA TRP A 114 28.26 -5.54 12.48
C TRP A 114 29.71 -5.54 12.00
N GLY A 115 30.64 -6.07 12.80
CA GLY A 115 32.04 -6.23 12.40
C GLY A 115 32.18 -7.13 11.17
N VAL A 116 31.57 -8.32 11.20
CA VAL A 116 31.62 -9.25 10.07
C VAL A 116 30.86 -8.70 8.87
N ALA A 117 29.64 -8.20 9.06
CA ALA A 117 28.82 -7.66 7.98
C ALA A 117 29.48 -6.46 7.31
N GLY A 118 30.01 -5.51 8.08
CA GLY A 118 30.71 -4.34 7.55
C GLY A 118 31.99 -4.71 6.81
N ALA A 119 32.77 -5.67 7.31
CA ALA A 119 33.97 -6.14 6.61
C ALA A 119 33.63 -6.75 5.24
N VAL A 120 32.56 -7.56 5.16
CA VAL A 120 32.07 -8.13 3.91
C VAL A 120 31.57 -7.03 2.96
N VAL A 121 30.82 -6.06 3.48
CA VAL A 121 30.27 -4.97 2.68
C VAL A 121 31.38 -4.11 2.07
N VAL A 122 32.34 -3.65 2.86
CA VAL A 122 33.43 -2.78 2.39
C VAL A 122 34.34 -3.53 1.41
N ARG A 123 34.68 -4.79 1.70
CA ARG A 123 35.63 -5.55 0.88
C ARG A 123 35.05 -6.06 -0.43
N TYR A 124 33.77 -6.47 -0.44
CA TYR A 124 33.18 -7.18 -1.57
C TYR A 124 31.99 -6.44 -2.20
N LEU A 125 31.03 -5.98 -1.39
CA LEU A 125 29.78 -5.43 -1.93
C LEU A 125 29.99 -4.02 -2.49
N MET A 126 30.76 -3.16 -1.82
CA MET A 126 30.99 -1.79 -2.27
C MET A 126 31.75 -1.72 -3.62
N PRO A 127 32.84 -2.47 -3.83
CA PRO A 127 33.47 -2.54 -5.16
C PRO A 127 32.50 -3.00 -6.26
N TRP A 128 31.58 -3.91 -5.93
CA TRP A 128 30.57 -4.39 -6.86
C TRP A 128 29.49 -3.35 -7.16
N THR A 129 28.98 -2.63 -6.16
CA THR A 129 28.02 -1.52 -6.38
C THR A 129 28.66 -0.40 -7.19
N HIS A 130 29.93 -0.09 -6.95
CA HIS A 130 30.69 0.87 -7.75
C HIS A 130 30.71 0.51 -9.23
N ARG A 131 30.90 -0.77 -9.57
CA ARG A 131 30.88 -1.25 -10.97
C ARG A 131 29.48 -1.12 -11.57
N ILE A 132 28.44 -1.54 -10.87
CA ILE A 132 27.06 -1.49 -11.37
C ILE A 132 26.62 -0.06 -11.66
N PHE A 133 26.81 0.85 -10.70
CA PHE A 133 26.37 2.23 -10.86
C PHE A 133 27.22 3.01 -11.87
N SER A 134 28.41 2.51 -12.23
CA SER A 134 29.22 3.08 -13.31
C SER A 134 28.67 2.80 -14.71
N TRP A 135 27.84 1.76 -14.89
CA TRP A 135 27.20 1.44 -16.17
C TRP A 135 25.96 2.28 -16.46
N MET A 136 25.45 3.02 -15.48
CA MET A 136 24.26 3.83 -15.63
C MET A 136 24.57 5.19 -16.26
N PRO A 137 23.83 5.61 -17.31
CA PRO A 137 23.96 6.95 -17.88
C PRO A 137 23.79 8.05 -16.82
N GLN A 138 24.80 8.90 -16.66
CA GLN A 138 24.84 9.88 -15.57
C GLN A 138 23.66 10.87 -15.53
N PRO A 139 23.14 11.40 -16.67
CA PRO A 139 21.99 12.31 -16.64
C PRO A 139 20.75 11.65 -16.06
N LEU A 140 20.42 10.43 -16.51
CA LEU A 140 19.31 9.64 -15.99
C LEU A 140 19.51 9.31 -14.51
N GLY A 141 20.74 8.96 -14.12
CA GLY A 141 21.06 8.66 -12.73
C GLY A 141 20.85 9.82 -11.77
N TRP A 142 21.22 11.04 -12.16
CA TRP A 142 20.97 12.24 -11.33
C TRP A 142 19.48 12.57 -11.23
N ILE A 143 18.70 12.42 -12.31
CA ILE A 143 17.24 12.61 -12.29
C ILE A 143 16.59 11.61 -11.32
N LEU A 144 16.97 10.33 -11.40
CA LEU A 144 16.44 9.30 -10.51
C LEU A 144 16.86 9.54 -9.04
N LEU A 145 18.10 9.96 -8.80
CA LEU A 145 18.54 10.35 -7.46
C LEU A 145 17.77 11.56 -6.92
N ALA A 146 17.45 12.54 -7.77
CA ALA A 146 16.63 13.68 -7.36
C ALA A 146 15.24 13.23 -6.96
N ILE A 147 14.58 12.38 -7.75
CA ILE A 147 13.26 11.80 -7.43
C ILE A 147 13.31 11.01 -6.11
N LEU A 148 14.27 10.09 -5.96
CA LEU A 148 14.45 9.29 -4.75
C LEU A 148 14.75 10.17 -3.52
N GLY A 149 15.58 11.20 -3.69
CA GLY A 149 15.90 12.20 -2.68
C GLY A 149 14.68 12.99 -2.23
N SER A 150 13.88 13.48 -3.17
CA SER A 150 12.63 14.21 -2.89
C SER A 150 11.62 13.32 -2.16
N LEU A 151 11.43 12.07 -2.59
CA LEU A 151 10.54 11.11 -1.92
C LEU A 151 11.02 10.78 -0.50
N PHE A 152 12.32 10.54 -0.34
CA PHE A 152 12.94 10.31 0.96
C PHE A 152 12.73 11.50 1.91
N LEU A 153 12.96 12.72 1.41
CA LEU A 153 12.81 13.93 2.22
C LEU A 153 11.35 14.15 2.61
N ALA A 154 10.41 13.99 1.67
CA ALA A 154 8.98 14.11 1.95
C ALA A 154 8.54 13.09 3.02
N ASP A 155 8.94 11.82 2.88
CA ASP A 155 8.59 10.78 3.84
C ASP A 155 9.26 11.00 5.21
N PHE A 156 10.51 11.46 5.24
CA PHE A 156 11.19 11.84 6.47
C PHE A 156 10.45 12.98 7.18
N LEU A 157 10.08 14.05 6.46
CA LEU A 157 9.34 15.18 7.02
C LEU A 157 7.98 14.75 7.56
N VAL A 158 7.21 13.98 6.79
CA VAL A 158 5.90 13.45 7.23
C VAL A 158 6.06 12.57 8.48
N THR A 159 7.07 11.72 8.52
CA THR A 159 7.37 10.86 9.67
C THR A 159 7.73 11.68 10.91
N VAL A 160 8.61 12.68 10.78
CA VAL A 160 9.03 13.56 11.88
C VAL A 160 7.87 14.40 12.40
N ILE A 161 7.11 15.07 11.53
CA ILE A 161 5.93 15.85 11.92
C ILE A 161 4.91 14.97 12.64
N GLY A 162 4.68 13.77 12.13
CA GLY A 162 3.78 12.81 12.75
C GLY A 162 4.25 12.34 14.13
N LEU A 163 5.55 12.13 14.32
CA LEU A 163 6.16 11.76 15.61
C LEU A 163 6.11 12.90 16.63
N VAL A 164 6.46 14.12 16.24
CA VAL A 164 6.38 15.31 17.11
C VAL A 164 4.94 15.58 17.51
N GLY A 165 3.99 15.49 16.57
CA GLY A 165 2.57 15.62 16.84
C GLY A 165 2.04 14.55 17.79
N LEU A 166 2.53 13.30 17.66
CA LEU A 166 2.20 12.21 18.57
C LEU A 166 2.70 12.50 20.00
N ASN A 167 3.94 12.96 20.15
CA ASN A 167 4.54 13.27 21.45
C ASN A 167 3.75 14.39 22.16
N ARG A 168 3.34 15.44 21.45
CA ARG A 168 2.50 16.51 21.99
C ARG A 168 1.14 15.99 22.48
N LYS A 169 0.51 15.08 21.73
CA LYS A 169 -0.78 14.49 22.10
C LYS A 169 -0.67 13.61 23.36
N LEU A 170 0.39 12.81 23.47
CA LEU A 170 0.64 11.97 24.66
C LEU A 170 0.84 12.82 25.92
N ARG A 171 1.64 13.89 25.82
CA ARG A 171 1.86 14.83 26.94
C ARG A 171 0.56 15.50 27.42
N ASN A 172 -0.34 15.83 26.50
CA ASN A 172 -1.64 16.39 26.85
C ASN A 172 -2.54 15.37 27.58
N LEU A 173 -2.48 14.09 27.18
CA LEU A 173 -3.23 13.02 27.85
C LEU A 173 -2.72 12.81 29.29
N GLU A 174 -1.40 12.86 29.50
CA GLU A 174 -0.79 12.83 30.82
C GLU A 174 -1.23 14.03 31.68
N TYR A 175 -1.22 15.24 31.12
CA TYR A 175 -1.70 16.44 31.81
C TYR A 175 -3.16 16.30 32.28
N VAL A 176 -4.05 15.81 31.42
CA VAL A 176 -5.45 15.57 31.79
C VAL A 176 -5.58 14.47 32.87
N THR A 177 -4.83 13.38 32.73
CA THR A 177 -4.87 12.25 33.68
C THR A 177 -4.32 12.62 35.05
N SER A 178 -3.21 13.36 35.11
CA SER A 178 -2.63 13.87 36.35
C SER A 178 -3.54 14.87 37.06
N LYS A 179 -4.21 15.75 36.29
CA LYS A 179 -5.24 16.65 36.83
C LYS A 179 -6.44 15.90 37.40
N LEU A 180 -6.89 14.83 36.73
CA LEU A 180 -7.94 13.96 37.24
C LEU A 180 -7.55 13.29 38.57
N ARG A 181 -6.32 12.73 38.66
CA ARG A 181 -5.80 12.16 39.92
C ARG A 181 -5.77 13.22 41.05
N GLN A 182 -5.20 14.40 40.80
CA GLN A 182 -5.20 15.49 41.79
C GLN A 182 -6.60 15.93 42.23
N GLY A 183 -7.56 16.00 41.30
CA GLY A 183 -8.94 16.34 41.63
C GLY A 183 -9.62 15.27 42.48
N SER A 184 -9.35 13.99 42.18
CA SER A 184 -9.83 12.86 42.98
C SER A 184 -9.25 12.88 44.40
N ASP A 185 -7.94 13.12 44.52
CA ASP A 185 -7.25 13.16 45.81
C ASP A 185 -7.73 14.35 46.67
N ARG A 186 -7.93 15.52 46.05
CA ARG A 186 -8.52 16.70 46.73
C ARG A 186 -9.94 16.43 47.21
N LEU A 187 -10.77 15.80 46.40
CA LEU A 187 -12.13 15.43 46.79
C LEU A 187 -12.13 14.44 47.96
N GLY A 188 -11.21 13.46 47.95
CA GLY A 188 -11.00 12.54 49.06
C GLY A 188 -10.58 13.26 50.36
N GLN A 189 -9.65 14.21 50.26
CA GLN A 189 -9.19 15.01 51.40
C GLN A 189 -10.27 15.98 51.92
N ASP A 190 -11.05 16.59 51.04
CA ASP A 190 -12.14 17.50 51.42
C ASP A 190 -13.34 16.73 51.99
N LEU A 191 -13.59 15.48 51.56
CA LEU A 191 -14.55 14.59 52.23
C LEU A 191 -14.06 14.21 53.64
N PHE A 192 -12.77 13.93 53.79
CA PHE A 192 -12.17 13.63 55.09
C PHE A 192 -12.21 14.83 56.04
N LYS A 193 -11.92 16.05 55.55
CA LYS A 193 -11.97 17.31 56.34
C LYS A 193 -13.40 17.85 56.54
N GLY A 194 -14.29 17.61 55.58
CA GLY A 194 -15.70 18.02 55.62
C GLY A 194 -16.54 17.22 56.63
N ALA A 195 -16.06 16.05 57.04
CA ALA A 195 -16.63 15.30 58.16
C ALA A 195 -16.49 16.03 59.51
N THR A 196 -15.59 17.02 59.62
CA THR A 196 -15.30 17.68 60.91
C THR A 196 -15.84 19.10 61.05
N THR A 197 -16.00 19.90 60.00
CA THR A 197 -16.49 21.30 60.12
C THR A 197 -16.84 21.91 58.74
N LEU A 198 -18.12 22.12 58.37
CA LEU A 198 -18.65 23.26 57.55
C LEU A 198 -20.06 23.02 56.94
N ASN A 199 -20.71 24.16 56.64
CA ASN A 199 -22.09 24.37 56.18
C ASN A 199 -22.44 23.70 54.83
N GLU A 200 -23.49 22.86 54.82
CA GLU A 200 -23.83 21.90 53.74
C GLU A 200 -24.06 22.53 52.35
N ARG A 201 -24.68 23.73 52.30
CA ARG A 201 -25.04 24.38 51.02
C ARG A 201 -23.83 24.85 50.20
N ARG A 202 -22.76 25.31 50.86
CA ARG A 202 -21.54 25.76 50.18
C ARG A 202 -20.70 24.57 49.69
N LEU A 203 -20.77 23.45 50.41
CA LEU A 203 -20.14 22.19 50.05
C LEU A 203 -20.82 21.56 48.82
N ALA A 204 -22.17 21.58 48.77
CA ALA A 204 -22.95 21.07 47.65
C ALA A 204 -22.64 21.79 46.33
N GLY A 205 -22.54 23.13 46.35
CA GLY A 205 -22.19 23.93 45.16
C GLY A 205 -20.78 23.65 44.63
N LYS A 206 -19.78 23.52 45.52
CA LYS A 206 -18.42 23.10 45.13
C LYS A 206 -18.40 21.68 44.57
N LYS A 207 -19.11 20.74 45.19
CA LYS A 207 -19.25 19.35 44.73
C LYS A 207 -19.81 19.27 43.31
N ALA A 208 -20.84 20.06 43.00
CA ALA A 208 -21.45 20.07 41.68
C ALA A 208 -20.46 20.58 40.62
N LEU A 209 -19.81 21.71 40.89
CA LEU A 209 -18.82 22.32 39.98
C LEU A 209 -17.65 21.37 39.70
N GLU A 210 -17.14 20.68 40.73
CA GLU A 210 -15.97 19.81 40.63
C GLU A 210 -16.31 18.47 39.97
N LYS A 211 -17.54 17.98 40.16
CA LYS A 211 -18.08 16.80 39.46
C LYS A 211 -18.28 17.08 37.97
N ASP A 212 -18.76 18.27 37.61
CA ASP A 212 -18.89 18.68 36.22
C ASP A 212 -17.53 18.88 35.54
N TRP A 213 -16.56 19.46 36.26
CA TRP A 213 -15.17 19.52 35.80
C TRP A 213 -14.55 18.13 35.59
N GLN A 214 -14.78 17.18 36.51
CA GLN A 214 -14.33 15.79 36.34
C GLN A 214 -14.97 15.12 35.13
N ARG A 215 -16.28 15.32 34.90
CA ARG A 215 -16.97 14.80 33.71
C ARG A 215 -16.36 15.35 32.42
N GLU A 216 -16.08 16.64 32.38
CA GLU A 216 -15.49 17.29 31.22
C GLU A 216 -14.04 16.82 30.97
N ALA A 217 -13.26 16.64 32.03
CA ALA A 217 -11.90 16.09 31.96
C ALA A 217 -11.89 14.61 31.52
N VAL A 218 -12.84 13.78 31.99
CA VAL A 218 -13.02 12.39 31.52
C VAL A 218 -13.43 12.36 30.05
N ARG A 219 -14.37 13.21 29.63
CA ARG A 219 -14.76 13.35 28.22
C ARG A 219 -13.59 13.79 27.34
N LEU A 220 -12.76 14.73 27.83
CA LEU A 220 -11.54 15.13 27.14
C LEU A 220 -10.57 13.96 27.02
N LYS A 221 -10.36 13.20 28.10
CA LYS A 221 -9.51 12.00 28.13
C LYS A 221 -9.96 10.99 27.07
N GLU A 222 -11.25 10.64 27.03
CA GLU A 222 -11.82 9.74 26.03
C GLU A 222 -11.62 10.27 24.60
N LYS A 223 -11.84 11.57 24.37
CA LYS A 223 -11.63 12.20 23.06
C LYS A 223 -10.17 12.12 22.61
N TYR A 224 -9.22 12.34 23.52
CA TYR A 224 -7.80 12.19 23.23
C TYR A 224 -7.42 10.72 22.98
N GLU A 225 -7.94 9.79 23.77
CA GLU A 225 -7.75 8.35 23.57
C GLU A 225 -8.28 7.90 22.23
N GLN A 226 -9.51 8.27 21.84
CA GLN A 226 -10.10 7.97 20.53
C GLN A 226 -9.26 8.54 19.38
N ASN A 227 -8.79 9.78 19.50
CA ASN A 227 -7.90 10.39 18.49
C ASN A 227 -6.54 9.70 18.42
N LEU A 228 -6.01 9.21 19.55
CA LEU A 228 -4.81 8.38 19.58
C LEU A 228 -5.05 6.98 19.02
N GLN A 229 -6.25 6.42 19.21
CA GLN A 229 -6.67 5.16 18.60
C GLN A 229 -6.67 5.29 17.09
N ASN A 230 -7.19 6.37 16.53
CA ASN A 230 -7.34 6.52 15.08
C ASN A 230 -6.07 6.95 14.33
N ASN A 231 -4.98 7.29 15.04
CA ASN A 231 -3.75 7.71 14.38
C ASN A 231 -3.01 6.51 13.74
N TRP A 232 -3.07 6.43 12.40
CA TRP A 232 -2.44 5.37 11.61
C TRP A 232 -0.94 5.23 11.86
N LEU A 233 -0.21 6.35 11.91
CA LEU A 233 1.25 6.34 12.09
C LEU A 233 1.64 5.66 13.42
N ARG A 234 0.89 5.94 14.48
CA ARG A 234 1.12 5.31 15.78
C ARG A 234 0.84 3.81 15.75
N ARG A 235 -0.27 3.38 15.13
CA ARG A 235 -0.58 1.95 14.96
C ARG A 235 0.54 1.23 14.19
N ARG A 236 1.08 1.87 13.14
CA ARG A 236 2.24 1.37 12.40
C ARG A 236 3.46 1.22 13.31
N LEU A 237 3.83 2.28 14.02
CA LEU A 237 5.03 2.29 14.87
C LEU A 237 4.96 1.28 16.01
N LEU A 238 3.81 1.13 16.69
CA LEU A 238 3.64 0.11 17.73
C LEU A 238 3.71 -1.31 17.19
N LYS A 239 3.27 -1.51 15.95
CA LYS A 239 3.40 -2.80 15.26
C LYS A 239 4.85 -3.06 14.84
N ALA A 240 5.54 -2.04 14.36
CA ALA A 240 6.91 -2.09 13.86
C ALA A 240 7.96 -2.19 14.99
N PHE A 241 7.71 -1.58 16.13
CA PHE A 241 8.63 -1.56 17.26
C PHE A 241 7.89 -2.02 18.52
N PRO A 242 7.78 -3.35 18.73
CA PRO A 242 7.13 -3.93 19.91
C PRO A 242 7.84 -3.54 21.21
N ASP A 243 9.13 -3.24 21.15
CA ASP A 243 9.93 -2.82 22.32
C ASP A 243 10.00 -1.30 22.49
N LEU A 244 9.19 -0.54 21.74
CA LEU A 244 9.14 0.91 21.85
C LEU A 244 8.69 1.31 23.26
N ARG A 245 9.65 1.76 24.09
CA ARG A 245 9.40 2.29 25.43
C ARG A 245 9.33 3.82 25.38
N ILE A 246 8.23 4.38 25.85
CA ILE A 246 8.08 5.83 26.01
C ILE A 246 8.48 6.14 27.45
N LEU A 247 9.71 6.64 27.65
CA LEU A 247 10.38 6.72 28.95
C LEU A 247 9.60 7.50 30.05
N LYS A 248 8.58 8.27 29.68
CA LYS A 248 7.68 8.99 30.61
C LYS A 248 6.24 8.44 30.71
N HIS A 249 5.80 7.56 29.81
CA HIS A 249 4.37 7.26 29.59
C HIS A 249 4.03 5.75 29.56
N ASN A 250 4.82 4.89 30.20
CA ASN A 250 4.70 3.43 30.06
C ASN A 250 3.34 2.86 30.53
N GLU A 251 2.78 3.30 31.67
CA GLU A 251 1.48 2.79 32.15
C GLU A 251 0.34 3.03 31.14
N GLN A 252 0.25 4.25 30.59
CA GLN A 252 -0.79 4.62 29.63
C GLN A 252 -0.62 3.91 28.28
N LEU A 253 0.63 3.59 27.91
CA LEU A 253 0.93 2.84 26.71
C LEU A 253 0.53 1.37 26.84
N GLU A 254 0.73 0.77 28.00
CA GLU A 254 0.38 -0.62 28.30
C GLU A 254 -1.13 -0.83 28.41
N GLU A 255 -1.85 0.03 29.12
CA GLU A 255 -3.32 0.00 29.22
C GLU A 255 -3.96 0.12 27.82
N PHE A 256 -3.38 1.00 26.99
CA PHE A 256 -3.82 1.16 25.61
C PHE A 256 -3.51 -0.06 24.72
N ARG A 257 -2.34 -0.69 24.90
CA ARG A 257 -1.98 -1.92 24.17
C ARG A 257 -3.01 -3.01 24.41
N GLN A 258 -3.37 -3.22 25.67
CA GLN A 258 -4.38 -4.19 26.06
C GLN A 258 -5.73 -3.90 25.39
N ASN A 259 -6.15 -2.63 25.37
CA ASN A 259 -7.39 -2.21 24.69
C ASN A 259 -7.39 -2.44 23.17
N VAL A 260 -6.26 -2.16 22.49
CA VAL A 260 -6.13 -2.43 21.06
C VAL A 260 -6.16 -3.92 20.74
N ASP A 261 -5.49 -4.75 21.54
CA ASP A 261 -5.45 -6.20 21.31
C ASP A 261 -6.82 -6.84 21.51
N VAL A 262 -7.63 -6.36 22.47
CA VAL A 262 -9.02 -6.80 22.67
C VAL A 262 -9.93 -6.40 21.51
N PHE A 263 -9.86 -5.15 21.05
CA PHE A 263 -10.62 -4.69 19.88
C PHE A 263 -10.21 -5.43 18.61
N ARG A 264 -8.92 -5.77 18.48
CA ARG A 264 -8.38 -6.51 17.35
C ARG A 264 -8.93 -7.93 17.27
N ARG A 265 -9.04 -8.64 18.41
CA ARG A 265 -9.64 -9.99 18.44
C ARG A 265 -11.12 -9.94 18.05
N ARG A 266 -11.89 -9.03 18.64
CA ARG A 266 -13.32 -8.85 18.32
C ARG A 266 -13.56 -8.45 16.87
N SER A 267 -12.75 -7.55 16.32
CA SER A 267 -12.85 -7.11 14.92
C SER A 267 -12.47 -8.22 13.95
N TRP A 268 -11.43 -9.00 14.26
CA TRP A 268 -10.99 -10.11 13.42
C TRP A 268 -12.01 -11.26 13.39
N GLU A 269 -12.59 -11.63 14.53
CA GLU A 269 -13.66 -12.62 14.62
C GLU A 269 -14.93 -12.16 13.91
N ALA A 270 -15.32 -10.88 14.08
CA ALA A 270 -16.46 -10.30 13.37
C ALA A 270 -16.25 -10.23 11.85
N MET A 271 -15.05 -9.86 11.38
CA MET A 271 -14.71 -9.90 9.95
C MET A 271 -14.70 -11.33 9.40
N ARG A 272 -14.17 -12.30 10.16
CA ARG A 272 -14.11 -13.70 9.74
C ARG A 272 -15.51 -14.29 9.56
N LYS A 273 -16.38 -14.09 10.56
CA LYS A 273 -17.78 -14.51 10.50
C LYS A 273 -18.54 -13.85 9.34
N ARG A 274 -18.36 -12.53 9.14
CA ARG A 274 -18.93 -11.80 7.98
C ARG A 274 -18.43 -12.32 6.64
N ASN A 275 -17.16 -12.69 6.52
CA ASN A 275 -16.59 -13.28 5.30
C ASN A 275 -17.16 -14.68 5.02
N GLU A 276 -17.42 -15.46 6.06
CA GLU A 276 -18.07 -16.78 5.95
C GLU A 276 -19.54 -16.63 5.54
N ASP A 277 -20.29 -15.68 6.11
CA ASP A 277 -21.68 -15.39 5.74
C ASP A 277 -21.82 -14.85 4.31
N ALA A 278 -20.89 -14.01 3.86
CA ALA A 278 -20.87 -13.52 2.47
C ALA A 278 -20.64 -14.66 1.48
N ARG A 279 -19.73 -15.61 1.78
CA ARG A 279 -19.51 -16.81 0.96
C ARG A 279 -20.74 -17.71 0.88
N ALA A 280 -21.44 -17.88 2.00
CA ALA A 280 -22.65 -18.69 2.08
C ALA A 280 -23.83 -18.15 1.25
N ALA A 281 -23.84 -16.85 0.92
CA ALA A 281 -24.85 -16.27 0.03
C ALA A 281 -24.62 -16.60 -1.45
N TYR A 282 -23.37 -16.87 -1.85
CA TYR A 282 -22.96 -17.07 -3.23
C TYR A 282 -22.69 -18.53 -3.60
N GLU A 283 -22.43 -19.37 -2.61
CA GLU A 283 -22.09 -20.79 -2.77
C GLU A 283 -23.22 -21.64 -2.19
N THR A 284 -23.66 -22.64 -2.95
CA THR A 284 -24.56 -23.68 -2.44
C THR A 284 -23.87 -24.37 -1.27
N ARG A 285 -24.51 -24.43 -0.10
CA ARG A 285 -24.01 -25.22 1.05
C ARG A 285 -24.01 -26.69 0.64
N LEU A 286 -22.84 -27.21 0.28
CA LEU A 286 -22.65 -28.64 0.01
C LEU A 286 -22.72 -29.38 1.34
N ALA A 287 -23.50 -30.46 1.39
CA ALA A 287 -23.45 -31.37 2.52
C ALA A 287 -22.06 -32.06 2.58
N PRO A 288 -21.59 -32.50 3.77
CA PRO A 288 -20.33 -33.24 3.87
C PRO A 288 -20.37 -34.48 2.97
N GLY A 289 -19.54 -34.53 1.93
CA GLY A 289 -19.45 -35.64 0.97
C GLY A 289 -20.06 -35.38 -0.41
N GLU A 290 -20.70 -34.23 -0.64
CA GLU A 290 -21.30 -33.91 -1.93
C GLU A 290 -20.25 -33.43 -2.95
N GLU A 291 -20.39 -33.87 -4.21
CA GLU A 291 -19.44 -33.56 -5.27
C GLU A 291 -19.49 -32.08 -5.70
N ARG A 292 -18.37 -31.36 -5.56
CA ARG A 292 -18.28 -29.92 -5.90
C ARG A 292 -18.64 -29.66 -7.37
N PRO A 293 -19.58 -28.74 -7.68
CA PRO A 293 -19.95 -28.41 -9.06
C PRO A 293 -18.81 -27.75 -9.85
N PHE A 294 -18.99 -27.62 -11.16
CA PHE A 294 -18.01 -26.92 -12.00
C PHE A 294 -17.82 -25.48 -11.53
N ALA A 295 -16.58 -25.01 -11.52
CA ALA A 295 -16.23 -23.66 -11.07
C ALA A 295 -16.70 -23.33 -9.63
N PHE A 296 -16.67 -24.30 -8.70
CA PHE A 296 -17.02 -24.06 -7.30
C PHE A 296 -16.06 -23.06 -6.62
N GLY A 297 -16.62 -22.13 -5.85
CA GLY A 297 -15.89 -21.02 -5.21
C GLY A 297 -15.15 -20.07 -6.17
N LEU A 298 -14.30 -19.21 -5.62
CA LEU A 298 -13.42 -18.29 -6.38
C LEU A 298 -12.21 -19.05 -6.94
N CYS A 299 -12.46 -19.94 -7.90
CA CYS A 299 -11.42 -20.68 -8.62
C CYS A 299 -11.16 -20.04 -9.99
N TYR A 300 -10.05 -20.44 -10.63
CA TYR A 300 -9.65 -19.93 -11.95
C TYR A 300 -10.78 -20.01 -12.97
N SER A 301 -11.45 -21.15 -13.12
CA SER A 301 -12.54 -21.31 -14.08
C SER A 301 -13.67 -20.32 -13.84
N LYS A 302 -14.03 -20.02 -12.58
CA LYS A 302 -15.08 -19.03 -12.29
C LYS A 302 -14.64 -17.63 -12.69
N LEU A 303 -13.43 -17.22 -12.29
CA LEU A 303 -12.89 -15.90 -12.61
C LEU A 303 -12.70 -15.72 -14.11
N PHE A 304 -12.26 -16.76 -14.81
CA PHE A 304 -12.09 -16.74 -16.26
C PHE A 304 -13.42 -16.56 -17.00
N TRP A 305 -14.48 -17.29 -16.61
CA TRP A 305 -15.79 -17.10 -17.23
C TRP A 305 -16.41 -15.75 -16.87
N ILE A 306 -16.17 -15.23 -15.66
CA ILE A 306 -16.52 -13.84 -15.31
C ILE A 306 -15.79 -12.84 -16.20
N PHE A 307 -14.49 -13.03 -16.42
CA PHE A 307 -13.71 -12.21 -17.33
C PHE A 307 -14.29 -12.24 -18.74
N VAL A 308 -14.49 -13.42 -19.34
CA VAL A 308 -15.03 -13.57 -20.71
C VAL A 308 -16.41 -12.95 -20.84
N THR A 309 -17.32 -13.21 -19.88
CA THR A 309 -18.67 -12.63 -19.90
C THR A 309 -18.66 -11.11 -19.72
N GLY A 310 -17.78 -10.59 -18.85
CA GLY A 310 -17.58 -9.15 -18.68
C GLY A 310 -17.02 -8.47 -19.94
N ASN A 311 -16.13 -9.14 -20.69
CA ASN A 311 -15.63 -8.64 -21.97
C ASN A 311 -16.77 -8.45 -22.98
N VAL A 312 -17.61 -9.48 -23.15
CA VAL A 312 -18.73 -9.47 -24.12
C VAL A 312 -19.82 -8.50 -23.66
N ALA A 313 -20.14 -8.46 -22.37
CA ALA A 313 -21.10 -7.51 -21.83
C ALA A 313 -20.61 -6.06 -22.00
N GLY A 314 -19.32 -5.81 -21.78
CA GLY A 314 -18.69 -4.51 -22.06
C GLY A 314 -18.84 -4.10 -23.52
N PHE A 315 -18.57 -5.02 -24.46
CA PHE A 315 -18.78 -4.77 -25.88
C PHE A 315 -20.22 -4.37 -26.22
N VAL A 316 -21.20 -5.10 -25.67
CA VAL A 316 -22.62 -4.77 -25.90
C VAL A 316 -22.96 -3.39 -25.33
N LEU A 317 -22.47 -3.06 -24.12
CA LEU A 317 -22.69 -1.76 -23.50
C LEU A 317 -22.07 -0.62 -24.31
N GLU A 318 -20.82 -0.77 -24.75
CA GLU A 318 -20.13 0.21 -25.60
C GLU A 318 -20.81 0.39 -26.94
N THR A 319 -21.29 -0.70 -27.55
CA THR A 319 -22.02 -0.63 -28.82
C THR A 319 -23.34 0.12 -28.66
N ILE A 320 -24.11 -0.16 -27.59
CA ILE A 320 -25.35 0.56 -27.29
C ILE A 320 -25.05 2.04 -27.01
N TYR A 321 -24.03 2.33 -26.21
CA TYR A 321 -23.61 3.69 -25.89
C TYR A 321 -23.19 4.45 -27.16
N ALA A 322 -22.41 3.83 -28.04
CA ALA A 322 -22.01 4.41 -29.32
C ALA A 322 -23.23 4.71 -30.21
N LEU A 323 -24.16 3.77 -30.34
CA LEU A 323 -25.37 3.94 -31.15
C LEU A 323 -26.26 5.08 -30.62
N VAL A 324 -26.38 5.22 -29.30
CA VAL A 324 -27.18 6.27 -28.67
C VAL A 324 -26.54 7.65 -28.79
N THR A 325 -25.20 7.73 -28.67
CA THR A 325 -24.48 9.01 -28.64
C THR A 325 -24.09 9.53 -30.02
N THR A 326 -23.67 8.65 -30.92
CA THR A 326 -23.14 9.01 -32.25
C THR A 326 -24.14 8.76 -33.37
N HIS A 327 -25.23 8.02 -33.11
CA HIS A 327 -26.20 7.56 -34.11
C HIS A 327 -25.59 6.72 -35.25
N GLU A 328 -24.34 6.29 -35.11
CA GLU A 328 -23.63 5.45 -36.06
C GLU A 328 -23.23 4.11 -35.42
N PHE A 329 -23.19 3.06 -36.22
CA PHE A 329 -22.71 1.76 -35.77
C PHE A 329 -21.18 1.76 -35.78
N GLN A 330 -20.58 1.78 -34.59
CA GLN A 330 -19.13 1.72 -34.42
C GLN A 330 -18.75 0.43 -33.71
N VAL A 331 -17.80 -0.32 -34.29
CA VAL A 331 -17.22 -1.48 -33.63
C VAL A 331 -16.19 -0.99 -32.64
N ARG A 332 -16.52 -1.09 -31.35
CA ARG A 332 -15.64 -0.70 -30.25
C ARG A 332 -15.21 -1.94 -29.49
N VAL A 333 -14.04 -2.48 -29.85
CA VAL A 333 -13.45 -3.64 -29.18
C VAL A 333 -12.12 -3.27 -28.54
N GLY A 334 -11.61 -4.11 -27.65
CA GLY A 334 -10.30 -3.95 -27.03
C GLY A 334 -9.27 -4.99 -27.48
N LEU A 335 -9.69 -5.96 -28.30
CA LEU A 335 -8.84 -6.99 -28.91
C LEU A 335 -9.11 -7.08 -30.40
N VAL A 336 -8.15 -7.64 -31.15
CA VAL A 336 -8.23 -7.75 -32.61
C VAL A 336 -9.21 -8.85 -33.05
N PHE A 337 -9.44 -9.90 -32.25
CA PHE A 337 -10.43 -10.92 -32.58
C PHE A 337 -11.62 -10.95 -31.63
N GLY A 338 -12.82 -10.75 -32.19
CA GLY A 338 -14.08 -10.96 -31.48
C GLY A 338 -14.51 -9.80 -30.57
N PRO A 339 -15.70 -9.91 -29.96
CA PRO A 339 -16.34 -8.82 -29.23
C PRO A 339 -15.81 -8.70 -27.79
N PHE A 340 -14.51 -8.49 -27.62
CA PHE A 340 -13.87 -8.51 -26.32
C PHE A 340 -13.32 -7.14 -25.92
N ILE A 341 -13.75 -6.65 -24.75
CA ILE A 341 -13.18 -5.46 -24.12
C ILE A 341 -12.56 -5.85 -22.77
N PRO A 342 -11.23 -6.05 -22.70
CA PRO A 342 -10.55 -6.56 -21.52
C PRO A 342 -10.71 -5.70 -20.27
N VAL A 343 -10.91 -4.38 -20.44
CA VAL A 343 -11.14 -3.44 -19.33
C VAL A 343 -12.40 -3.83 -18.55
N TYR A 344 -13.52 -4.09 -19.22
CA TYR A 344 -14.75 -4.54 -18.56
C TYR A 344 -14.61 -5.93 -17.94
N GLY A 345 -13.96 -6.85 -18.63
CA GLY A 345 -13.70 -8.20 -18.10
C GLY A 345 -12.85 -8.19 -16.84
N MET A 346 -11.74 -7.44 -16.86
CA MET A 346 -10.85 -7.29 -15.70
C MET A 346 -11.53 -6.51 -14.58
N GLY A 347 -12.29 -5.46 -14.90
CA GLY A 347 -13.10 -4.71 -13.93
C GLY A 347 -14.09 -5.62 -13.20
N ALA A 348 -14.82 -6.46 -13.92
CA ALA A 348 -15.72 -7.46 -13.33
C ALA A 348 -15.00 -8.45 -12.41
N VAL A 349 -13.80 -8.92 -12.78
CA VAL A 349 -12.97 -9.79 -11.94
C VAL A 349 -12.49 -9.07 -10.68
N VAL A 350 -11.95 -7.86 -10.80
CA VAL A 350 -11.45 -7.05 -9.68
C VAL A 350 -12.59 -6.73 -8.71
N ILE A 351 -13.73 -6.29 -9.22
CA ILE A 351 -14.92 -6.03 -8.41
C ILE A 351 -15.35 -7.31 -7.70
N THR A 352 -15.40 -8.45 -8.39
CA THR A 352 -15.77 -9.73 -7.76
C THR A 352 -14.78 -10.13 -6.66
N LEU A 353 -13.46 -10.01 -6.89
CA LEU A 353 -12.45 -10.41 -5.92
C LEU A 353 -12.43 -9.52 -4.68
N VAL A 354 -12.63 -8.21 -4.86
CA VAL A 354 -12.53 -7.22 -3.78
C VAL A 354 -13.86 -7.04 -3.06
N LEU A 355 -14.97 -6.92 -3.79
CA LEU A 355 -16.29 -6.60 -3.24
C LEU A 355 -17.16 -7.83 -2.91
N SER A 356 -16.81 -9.06 -3.32
CA SER A 356 -17.56 -10.26 -2.88
C SER A 356 -17.60 -10.41 -1.35
N ARG A 357 -16.63 -9.84 -0.63
CA ARG A 357 -16.62 -9.81 0.84
C ARG A 357 -17.57 -8.77 1.45
N LEU A 358 -18.09 -7.85 0.64
CA LEU A 358 -18.92 -6.73 1.06
C LEU A 358 -20.42 -6.93 0.76
N TYR A 359 -20.83 -8.09 0.26
CA TYR A 359 -22.22 -8.39 -0.11
C TYR A 359 -23.28 -8.06 0.95
N ASN A 360 -23.01 -8.45 2.20
CA ASN A 360 -23.91 -8.24 3.35
C ASN A 360 -23.77 -6.84 3.98
N GLN A 361 -22.96 -5.95 3.39
CA GLN A 361 -22.86 -4.57 3.84
C GLN A 361 -24.01 -3.73 3.30
N LYS A 362 -24.19 -2.54 3.90
CA LYS A 362 -25.14 -1.54 3.42
C LYS A 362 -24.82 -1.18 1.96
N ASP A 363 -25.87 -1.01 1.16
CA ASP A 363 -25.74 -0.75 -0.28
C ASP A 363 -24.87 0.49 -0.56
N ILE A 364 -24.97 1.52 0.27
CA ILE A 364 -24.12 2.72 0.17
C ILE A 364 -22.62 2.41 0.32
N MET A 365 -22.23 1.42 1.13
CA MET A 365 -20.82 1.05 1.27
C MET A 365 -20.31 0.26 0.06
N ILE A 366 -21.16 -0.60 -0.50
CA ILE A 366 -20.83 -1.33 -1.74
C ILE A 366 -20.70 -0.33 -2.89
N PHE A 367 -21.62 0.64 -2.97
CA PHE A 367 -21.60 1.73 -3.93
C PHE A 367 -20.31 2.55 -3.83
N LEU A 368 -19.99 3.10 -2.65
CA LEU A 368 -18.80 3.94 -2.46
C LEU A 368 -17.49 3.16 -2.69
N ALA A 369 -17.43 1.91 -2.24
CA ALA A 369 -16.27 1.07 -2.49
C ALA A 369 -16.10 0.76 -3.99
N SER A 370 -17.20 0.47 -4.69
CA SER A 370 -17.18 0.23 -6.13
C SER A 370 -16.80 1.48 -6.93
N MET A 371 -17.30 2.64 -6.51
CA MET A 371 -16.96 3.94 -7.10
C MET A 371 -15.45 4.22 -7.00
N PHE A 372 -14.85 3.99 -5.83
CA PHE A 372 -13.42 4.18 -5.64
C PHE A 372 -12.58 3.14 -6.41
N ILE A 373 -12.95 1.86 -6.32
CA ILE A 373 -12.20 0.76 -6.96
C ILE A 373 -12.28 0.86 -8.49
N GLY A 374 -13.46 1.17 -9.03
CA GLY A 374 -13.68 1.34 -10.47
C GLY A 374 -12.91 2.53 -11.02
N GLY A 375 -13.00 3.71 -10.38
CA GLY A 375 -12.22 4.88 -10.78
C GLY A 375 -10.70 4.65 -10.69
N ALA A 376 -10.22 3.97 -9.65
CA ALA A 376 -8.80 3.61 -9.55
C ALA A 376 -8.36 2.60 -10.62
N PHE A 377 -9.22 1.63 -10.95
CA PHE A 377 -8.96 0.63 -11.99
C PHE A 377 -8.91 1.27 -13.39
N GLU A 378 -9.86 2.15 -13.69
CA GLU A 378 -9.92 2.93 -14.93
C GLU A 378 -8.66 3.79 -15.10
N TYR A 379 -8.26 4.52 -14.04
CA TYR A 379 -7.02 5.28 -14.04
C TYR A 379 -5.80 4.39 -14.34
N LEU A 380 -5.71 3.23 -13.68
CA LEU A 380 -4.59 2.30 -13.84
C LEU A 380 -4.53 1.72 -15.25
N CYS A 381 -5.67 1.38 -15.85
CA CYS A 381 -5.74 0.89 -17.23
C CYS A 381 -5.25 1.94 -18.23
N SER A 382 -5.75 3.18 -18.12
CA SER A 382 -5.32 4.29 -18.98
C SER A 382 -3.82 4.59 -18.81
N PHE A 383 -3.34 4.63 -17.56
CA PHE A 383 -1.91 4.86 -17.28
C PHE A 383 -1.02 3.74 -17.85
N SER A 384 -1.43 2.48 -17.67
CA SER A 384 -0.67 1.32 -18.17
C SER A 384 -0.64 1.31 -19.69
N GLN A 385 -1.77 1.62 -20.34
CA GLN A 385 -1.84 1.70 -21.80
C GLN A 385 -0.90 2.79 -22.35
N GLN A 386 -0.89 3.97 -21.74
CA GLN A 386 0.02 5.04 -22.17
C GLN A 386 1.49 4.69 -21.91
N ALA A 387 1.80 4.07 -20.77
CA ALA A 387 3.17 3.68 -20.44
C ALA A 387 3.74 2.61 -21.40
N VAL A 388 2.89 1.70 -21.88
CA VAL A 388 3.31 0.58 -22.73
C VAL A 388 3.23 0.92 -24.23
N PHE A 389 2.19 1.63 -24.66
CA PHE A 389 1.90 1.84 -26.08
C PHE A 389 2.01 3.31 -26.54
N GLY A 390 2.03 4.26 -25.60
CA GLY A 390 1.96 5.70 -25.93
C GLY A 390 0.57 6.14 -26.40
N THR A 391 -0.48 5.38 -26.10
CA THR A 391 -1.86 5.67 -26.51
C THR A 391 -2.79 5.72 -25.32
N VAL A 392 -3.89 6.45 -25.44
CA VAL A 392 -5.03 6.39 -24.51
C VAL A 392 -6.31 6.05 -25.29
N SER A 393 -7.18 5.24 -24.70
CA SER A 393 -8.49 4.89 -25.30
C SER A 393 -9.63 5.79 -24.85
N TRP A 394 -9.39 6.64 -23.85
CA TRP A 394 -10.33 7.66 -23.38
C TRP A 394 -9.58 8.80 -22.71
N GLU A 395 -10.13 10.01 -22.83
CA GLU A 395 -9.58 11.25 -22.29
C GLU A 395 -10.71 12.11 -21.70
N TYR A 396 -10.56 12.51 -20.44
CA TYR A 396 -11.58 13.17 -19.63
C TYR A 396 -11.11 14.54 -19.10
N SER A 397 -10.01 15.10 -19.61
CA SER A 397 -9.48 16.40 -19.16
C SER A 397 -10.49 17.56 -19.23
N GLY A 398 -11.44 17.51 -20.18
CA GLY A 398 -12.52 18.50 -20.29
C GLY A 398 -13.68 18.32 -19.31
N SER A 399 -13.69 17.25 -18.51
CA SER A 399 -14.80 16.93 -17.60
C SER A 399 -14.55 17.43 -16.17
N PRO A 400 -15.62 17.82 -15.44
CA PRO A 400 -15.48 18.33 -14.07
C PRO A 400 -14.95 17.24 -13.12
N LEU A 401 -14.03 17.63 -12.22
CA LEU A 401 -13.41 16.74 -11.21
C LEU A 401 -12.72 15.52 -11.84
N ASN A 402 -12.06 15.71 -12.98
CA ASN A 402 -11.18 14.71 -13.57
C ASN A 402 -9.86 14.61 -12.81
N ILE A 403 -9.24 13.42 -12.83
CA ILE A 403 -7.93 13.16 -12.24
C ILE A 403 -6.97 12.80 -13.38
N GLY A 404 -6.16 13.79 -13.76
CA GLY A 404 -5.13 13.65 -14.80
C GLY A 404 -5.69 13.20 -16.15
N GLY A 405 -6.95 13.55 -16.47
CA GLY A 405 -7.59 13.16 -17.72
C GLY A 405 -8.04 11.69 -17.83
N ARG A 406 -7.72 10.83 -16.86
CA ARG A 406 -7.90 9.36 -17.00
C ARG A 406 -9.15 8.78 -16.37
N THR A 407 -9.65 9.47 -15.35
CA THR A 407 -10.90 9.13 -14.67
C THR A 407 -11.57 10.42 -14.21
N ASN A 408 -12.87 10.39 -14.00
CA ASN A 408 -13.61 11.51 -13.44
C ASN A 408 -14.66 11.04 -12.43
N LEU A 409 -15.23 12.00 -11.70
CA LEU A 409 -16.21 11.71 -10.66
C LEU A 409 -17.49 11.07 -11.22
N MET A 410 -17.93 11.47 -12.42
CA MET A 410 -19.15 10.97 -13.04
C MET A 410 -19.04 9.49 -13.41
N TYR A 411 -17.98 9.09 -14.11
CA TYR A 411 -17.71 7.68 -14.45
C TYR A 411 -17.41 6.85 -13.20
N SER A 412 -16.71 7.42 -12.21
CA SER A 412 -16.58 6.77 -10.90
C SER A 412 -17.95 6.51 -10.25
N PHE A 413 -18.91 7.44 -10.38
CA PHE A 413 -20.27 7.22 -9.88
C PHE A 413 -20.99 6.09 -10.62
N PHE A 414 -20.85 6.00 -11.94
CA PHE A 414 -21.35 4.87 -12.73
C PHE A 414 -20.73 3.55 -12.30
N TRP A 415 -19.42 3.51 -12.02
CA TRP A 415 -18.75 2.36 -11.40
C TRP A 415 -19.36 1.99 -10.05
N GLY A 416 -19.80 2.98 -9.26
CA GLY A 416 -20.56 2.78 -8.03
C GLY A 416 -21.88 2.04 -8.24
N ILE A 417 -22.69 2.48 -9.20
CA ILE A 417 -23.96 1.84 -9.56
C ILE A 417 -23.69 0.43 -10.10
N LEU A 418 -22.79 0.31 -11.07
CA LEU A 418 -22.48 -0.94 -11.73
C LEU A 418 -21.97 -1.98 -10.75
N GLY A 419 -21.09 -1.59 -9.82
CA GLY A 419 -20.57 -2.49 -8.79
C GLY A 419 -21.65 -2.92 -7.77
N LEU A 420 -22.60 -2.04 -7.44
CA LEU A 420 -23.74 -2.41 -6.59
C LEU A 420 -24.62 -3.48 -7.26
N ILE A 421 -25.05 -3.23 -8.50
CA ILE A 421 -25.85 -4.16 -9.30
C ILE A 421 -25.06 -5.46 -9.54
N TRP A 422 -23.75 -5.36 -9.77
CA TRP A 422 -22.88 -6.52 -9.96
C TRP A 422 -22.87 -7.43 -8.73
N VAL A 423 -22.61 -6.86 -7.55
CA VAL A 423 -22.47 -7.60 -6.29
C VAL A 423 -23.79 -8.22 -5.84
N LYS A 424 -24.92 -7.51 -6.03
CA LYS A 424 -26.25 -7.91 -5.55
C LYS A 424 -26.99 -8.83 -6.52
N ASP A 425 -26.88 -8.58 -7.82
CA ASP A 425 -27.76 -9.21 -8.82
C ASP A 425 -26.97 -10.02 -9.87
N LEU A 426 -26.02 -9.38 -10.57
CA LEU A 426 -25.37 -10.01 -11.74
C LEU A 426 -24.44 -11.16 -11.35
N TYR A 427 -23.58 -10.96 -10.35
CA TYR A 427 -22.62 -11.97 -9.91
C TYR A 427 -23.31 -13.24 -9.36
N PRO A 428 -24.32 -13.16 -8.46
CA PRO A 428 -25.10 -14.34 -8.06
C PRO A 428 -25.72 -15.09 -9.23
N ALA A 429 -26.39 -14.37 -10.14
CA ALA A 429 -27.06 -14.98 -11.28
C ALA A 429 -26.05 -15.66 -12.22
N LEU A 430 -24.95 -14.99 -12.51
CA LEU A 430 -23.87 -15.49 -13.35
C LEU A 430 -23.16 -16.70 -12.70
N SER A 431 -22.83 -16.61 -11.42
CA SER A 431 -22.19 -17.70 -10.66
C SER A 431 -23.04 -18.97 -10.66
N LYS A 432 -24.37 -18.84 -10.50
CA LYS A 432 -25.31 -19.96 -10.60
C LYS A 432 -25.36 -20.55 -12.01
N ARG A 433 -25.33 -19.73 -13.06
CA ARG A 433 -25.31 -20.19 -14.46
C ARG A 433 -24.01 -20.93 -14.81
N ILE A 434 -22.86 -20.39 -14.41
CA ILE A 434 -21.54 -21.03 -14.66
C ILE A 434 -21.48 -22.40 -13.97
N GLN A 435 -22.00 -22.51 -12.74
CA GLN A 435 -21.96 -23.77 -11.99
C GLN A 435 -22.85 -24.88 -12.58
N LYS A 436 -23.81 -24.55 -13.44
CA LYS A 436 -24.64 -25.54 -14.17
C LYS A 436 -23.89 -26.23 -15.31
N ILE A 437 -22.74 -25.72 -15.73
CA ILE A 437 -21.97 -26.30 -16.83
C ILE A 437 -21.42 -27.68 -16.42
N PRO A 438 -21.55 -28.73 -17.26
CA PRO A 438 -20.97 -30.04 -16.97
C PRO A 438 -19.45 -29.97 -16.73
N LYS A 439 -18.94 -30.62 -15.67
CA LYS A 439 -17.53 -30.46 -15.23
C LYS A 439 -16.49 -30.78 -16.31
N LYS A 440 -16.68 -31.88 -17.07
CA LYS A 440 -15.74 -32.30 -18.12
C LYS A 440 -15.72 -31.28 -19.26
N THR A 441 -16.90 -30.97 -19.82
CA THR A 441 -17.07 -30.00 -20.90
C THR A 441 -16.58 -28.62 -20.49
N GLY A 442 -16.97 -28.14 -19.31
CA GLY A 442 -16.57 -26.84 -18.79
C GLY A 442 -15.06 -26.70 -18.66
N ARG A 443 -14.34 -27.74 -18.20
CA ARG A 443 -12.87 -27.72 -18.11
C ARG A 443 -12.21 -27.64 -19.49
N ILE A 444 -12.65 -28.46 -20.45
CA ILE A 444 -12.10 -28.47 -21.80
C ILE A 444 -12.33 -27.11 -22.48
N VAL A 445 -13.56 -26.60 -22.44
CA VAL A 445 -13.90 -25.30 -23.04
C VAL A 445 -13.12 -24.17 -22.37
N THR A 446 -12.98 -24.20 -21.04
CA THR A 446 -12.18 -23.19 -20.32
C THR A 446 -10.75 -23.16 -20.85
N ILE A 447 -10.09 -24.32 -20.98
CA ILE A 447 -8.70 -24.40 -21.48
C ILE A 447 -8.60 -23.86 -22.91
N VAL A 448 -9.48 -24.31 -23.81
CA VAL A 448 -9.48 -23.88 -25.22
C VAL A 448 -9.68 -22.37 -25.33
N VAL A 449 -10.70 -21.83 -24.68
CA VAL A 449 -10.99 -20.38 -24.74
C VAL A 449 -9.90 -19.57 -24.02
N SER A 450 -9.29 -20.09 -22.95
CA SER A 450 -8.15 -19.43 -22.30
C SER A 450 -6.95 -19.31 -23.23
N ILE A 451 -6.63 -20.35 -24.01
CA ILE A 451 -5.57 -20.31 -25.01
C ILE A 451 -5.91 -19.31 -26.11
N LEU A 452 -7.14 -19.36 -26.65
CA LEU A 452 -7.57 -18.41 -27.68
C LEU A 452 -7.48 -16.95 -27.21
N MET A 453 -7.96 -16.66 -26.00
CA MET A 453 -7.86 -15.33 -25.40
C MET A 453 -6.40 -14.90 -25.19
N ALA A 454 -5.53 -15.81 -24.75
CA ALA A 454 -4.11 -15.48 -24.56
C ALA A 454 -3.43 -15.15 -25.90
N VAL A 455 -3.73 -15.92 -26.95
CA VAL A 455 -3.23 -15.67 -28.31
C VAL A 455 -3.74 -14.32 -28.84
N ASP A 456 -5.04 -14.05 -28.71
CA ASP A 456 -5.65 -12.79 -29.17
C ASP A 456 -5.13 -11.57 -28.42
N ILE A 457 -4.92 -11.68 -27.09
CA ILE A 457 -4.27 -10.62 -26.30
C ILE A 457 -2.85 -10.37 -26.81
N LEU A 458 -2.05 -11.42 -27.05
CA LEU A 458 -0.68 -11.27 -27.54
C LEU A 458 -0.64 -10.63 -28.93
N LEU A 459 -1.53 -11.04 -29.83
CA LEU A 459 -1.66 -10.46 -31.16
C LEU A 459 -2.12 -9.00 -31.09
N SER A 460 -3.08 -8.68 -30.23
CA SER A 460 -3.58 -7.31 -30.03
C SER A 460 -2.49 -6.38 -29.50
N VAL A 461 -1.74 -6.84 -28.48
CA VAL A 461 -0.60 -6.10 -27.92
C VAL A 461 0.47 -5.87 -29.00
N GLY A 462 0.81 -6.89 -29.78
CA GLY A 462 1.77 -6.78 -30.87
C GLY A 462 1.32 -5.83 -31.99
N ALA A 463 0.04 -5.87 -32.36
CA ALA A 463 -0.53 -5.01 -33.39
C ALA A 463 -0.54 -3.53 -32.98
N VAL A 464 -0.96 -3.22 -31.75
CA VAL A 464 -0.95 -1.85 -31.21
C VAL A 464 0.48 -1.34 -31.02
N TYR A 465 1.40 -2.19 -30.55
CA TYR A 465 2.81 -1.83 -30.45
C TYR A 465 3.44 -1.53 -31.81
N ARG A 466 3.18 -2.38 -32.82
CA ARG A 466 3.69 -2.16 -34.18
C ARG A 466 3.11 -0.87 -34.78
N ARG A 467 1.82 -0.59 -34.56
CA ARG A 467 1.21 0.68 -34.97
C ARG A 467 1.89 1.88 -34.32
N SER A 468 2.24 1.80 -33.03
CA SER A 468 3.04 2.82 -32.35
C SER A 468 4.39 3.05 -33.03
N GLU A 469 5.09 1.98 -33.45
CA GLU A 469 6.33 2.10 -34.23
C GLU A 469 6.11 2.77 -35.60
N ARG A 470 5.01 2.46 -36.31
CA ARG A 470 4.66 3.09 -37.59
C ARG A 470 4.44 4.59 -37.46
N VAL A 471 3.70 5.02 -36.43
CA VAL A 471 3.46 6.45 -36.13
C VAL A 471 4.77 7.20 -35.86
N ASN A 472 5.78 6.53 -35.30
CA ASN A 472 7.11 7.09 -35.07
C ASN A 472 8.07 6.92 -36.27
N ASN A 473 7.57 6.56 -37.46
CA ASN A 473 8.35 6.33 -38.68
C ASN A 473 9.45 5.24 -38.55
N ILE A 474 9.24 4.23 -37.70
CA ILE A 474 10.18 3.11 -37.54
C ILE A 474 9.80 1.98 -38.52
N PRO A 475 10.68 1.65 -39.50
CA PRO A 475 10.42 0.60 -40.48
C PRO A 475 10.54 -0.80 -39.85
N ALA A 476 9.87 -1.79 -40.45
CA ALA A 476 9.98 -3.18 -40.00
C ALA A 476 11.39 -3.73 -40.26
N THR A 477 11.94 -4.40 -39.25
CA THR A 477 13.30 -4.96 -39.24
C THR A 477 13.32 -6.49 -39.18
N ASN A 478 12.20 -7.12 -38.82
CA ASN A 478 12.07 -8.56 -38.67
C ASN A 478 10.75 -9.09 -39.24
N SER A 479 10.68 -10.41 -39.42
CA SER A 479 9.52 -11.10 -39.99
C SER A 479 8.24 -10.95 -39.16
N VAL A 480 8.36 -10.77 -37.83
CA VAL A 480 7.22 -10.56 -36.93
C VAL A 480 6.60 -9.18 -37.14
N GLN A 481 7.42 -8.13 -37.31
CA GLN A 481 6.95 -6.78 -37.61
C GLN A 481 6.28 -6.71 -38.99
N VAL A 482 6.84 -7.40 -40.00
CA VAL A 482 6.22 -7.52 -41.34
C VAL A 482 4.88 -8.25 -41.27
N PHE A 483 4.77 -9.30 -40.44
CA PHE A 483 3.50 -9.97 -40.20
C PHE A 483 2.44 -8.99 -39.65
N PHE A 484 2.77 -8.17 -38.65
CA PHE A 484 1.84 -7.17 -38.12
C PHE A 484 1.51 -6.06 -39.12
N ASP A 485 2.44 -5.68 -40.00
CA ASP A 485 2.17 -4.71 -41.07
C ASP A 485 1.19 -5.25 -42.12
N THR A 486 1.28 -6.55 -42.41
CA THR A 486 0.47 -7.19 -43.45
C THR A 486 -0.94 -7.52 -42.95
N TYR A 487 -1.04 -8.11 -41.76
CA TYR A 487 -2.30 -8.64 -41.24
C TYR A 487 -3.06 -7.66 -40.34
N PHE A 488 -2.37 -6.66 -39.76
CA PHE A 488 -2.98 -5.65 -38.90
C PHE A 488 -2.57 -4.23 -39.33
N PRO A 489 -2.97 -3.81 -40.55
CA PRO A 489 -2.69 -2.48 -41.07
C PRO A 489 -3.44 -1.39 -40.28
N ASP A 490 -3.01 -0.14 -40.40
CA ASP A 490 -3.60 0.98 -39.66
C ASP A 490 -5.09 1.17 -39.94
N SER A 491 -5.53 0.99 -41.19
CA SER A 491 -6.95 1.05 -41.57
C SER A 491 -7.83 0.05 -40.83
N TYR A 492 -7.30 -1.15 -40.56
CA TYR A 492 -8.00 -2.15 -39.78
C TYR A 492 -8.05 -1.76 -38.29
N LEU A 493 -6.92 -1.29 -37.74
CA LEU A 493 -6.84 -0.86 -36.35
C LEU A 493 -7.70 0.38 -36.06
N ASP A 494 -7.82 1.30 -37.02
CA ASP A 494 -8.72 2.46 -36.92
C ASP A 494 -10.19 2.07 -36.91
N PHE A 495 -10.55 1.05 -37.68
CA PHE A 495 -11.92 0.54 -37.70
C PHE A 495 -12.32 -0.09 -36.37
N ILE A 496 -11.43 -0.86 -35.72
CA ILE A 496 -11.75 -1.57 -34.47
C ILE A 496 -11.44 -0.77 -33.20
N PHE A 497 -10.53 0.23 -33.27
CA PHE A 497 -10.14 1.11 -32.18
C PHE A 497 -10.36 2.60 -32.53
N PRO A 498 -11.59 3.03 -32.83
CA PRO A 498 -11.88 4.36 -33.39
C PRO A 498 -11.53 5.55 -32.47
N HIS A 499 -11.41 5.32 -31.16
CA HIS A 499 -11.12 6.36 -30.15
C HIS A 499 -9.71 6.24 -29.54
N MET A 500 -8.84 5.43 -30.13
CA MET A 500 -7.47 5.31 -29.65
C MET A 500 -6.65 6.49 -30.13
N GLU A 501 -6.27 7.37 -29.20
CA GLU A 501 -5.48 8.55 -29.49
C GLU A 501 -4.01 8.33 -29.11
N TYR A 502 -3.10 8.82 -29.96
CA TYR A 502 -1.67 8.80 -29.68
C TYR A 502 -1.30 10.04 -28.88
N VAL A 503 -0.99 9.82 -27.61
CA VAL A 503 -0.50 10.85 -26.72
C VAL A 503 0.99 10.56 -26.62
N GLY A 504 1.81 11.30 -27.37
CA GLY A 504 3.26 11.14 -27.35
C GLY A 504 3.81 11.00 -25.92
N LYS A 505 5.00 10.41 -25.76
CA LYS A 505 5.65 10.22 -24.45
C LYS A 505 5.37 11.44 -23.57
N PRO A 506 4.85 11.25 -22.33
CA PRO A 506 4.37 12.37 -21.52
C PRO A 506 5.40 13.50 -21.55
N GLU A 507 5.03 14.65 -22.13
CA GLU A 507 5.91 15.81 -22.12
C GLU A 507 6.13 16.17 -20.65
N LEU A 508 7.34 15.91 -20.15
CA LEU A 508 7.77 16.46 -18.89
C LEU A 508 7.62 18.00 -19.00
N PRO A 509 7.12 18.69 -17.96
CA PRO A 509 6.92 20.12 -18.02
C PRO A 509 8.22 20.78 -18.48
N LYS A 510 8.14 21.56 -19.56
CA LYS A 510 9.28 22.31 -20.07
C LYS A 510 9.77 23.20 -18.93
N PRO A 511 11.09 23.26 -18.67
CA PRO A 511 11.62 24.23 -17.72
C PRO A 511 11.15 25.63 -18.14
N PRO A 512 10.88 26.53 -17.18
CA PRO A 512 10.47 27.89 -17.49
C PRO A 512 11.47 28.48 -18.49
N GLN A 513 10.96 29.00 -19.61
CA GLN A 513 11.78 29.75 -20.54
C GLN A 513 12.31 30.98 -19.80
N GLU A 514 13.63 31.12 -19.76
CA GLU A 514 14.33 32.25 -19.17
C GLU A 514 13.98 33.58 -19.83
#